data_AF-A0A942BKC2-F1
#
_entry.id   AF-A0A942BKC2-F1
#
_cell.length_a   1.000
_cell.length_b   1.000
_cell.length_c   1.000
_cell.angle_alpha   90.00
_cell.angle_beta   90.00
_cell.angle_gamma   90.00
#
_symmetry.space_group_name_H-M   'P 1'
#
loop_
_entity.id
_entity.type
_entity.pdbx_description
1 polymer ?
#
loop_
_entity_poly.entity_id
_entity_poly.type
_entity_poly.pdbx_seq_one_letter_code
_entity_poly.pdbx_strand_id
1 'polypeptide(L)'
;MAVRPEDVRGTKMARAEFSRRGVDLSTADIRCMHGNVYVRGTIARMATATFPDLKAECELIAKVLRTKAEIRDVVLEVMYRG
;
A
#
# COMPACT_ATOMS: atom_id res chain seq x y z
N MET A 1 1.69 -12.56 20.20
CA MET A 1 0.77 -12.50 19.06
C MET A 1 1.49 -13.05 17.84
N ALA A 2 1.13 -14.24 17.36
CA ALA A 2 1.83 -14.88 16.23
C ALA A 2 1.42 -14.19 14.91
N VAL A 3 2.42 -13.80 14.11
CA VAL A 3 2.18 -13.22 12.78
C VAL A 3 1.78 -14.34 11.83
N ARG A 4 0.62 -14.23 11.19
CA ARG A 4 0.15 -15.26 10.25
C ARG A 4 0.97 -15.18 8.96
N PRO A 5 1.33 -16.32 8.33
CA PRO A 5 2.08 -16.31 7.06
C PRO A 5 1.36 -15.53 5.94
N GLU A 6 0.02 -15.57 5.92
CA GLU A 6 -0.82 -14.81 4.98
C GLU A 6 -0.65 -13.29 5.14
N ASP A 7 -0.55 -12.80 6.37
CA ASP A 7 -0.36 -11.38 6.67
C ASP A 7 1.04 -10.91 6.25
N VAL A 8 2.06 -11.75 6.41
CA VAL A 8 3.42 -11.46 5.90
C VAL A 8 3.40 -11.35 4.38
N ARG A 9 2.73 -12.29 3.70
CA ARG A 9 2.58 -12.27 2.24
C ARG A 9 1.82 -11.04 1.77
N GLY A 10 0.68 -10.74 2.38
CA GLY A 10 -0.13 -9.56 2.08
C GLY A 10 0.66 -8.26 2.25
N THR A 11 1.45 -8.15 3.32
CA THR A 11 2.32 -6.99 3.56
C THR A 11 3.38 -6.83 2.47
N LYS A 12 4.06 -7.93 2.09
CA LYS A 12 5.07 -7.92 1.02
C LYS A 12 4.46 -7.57 -0.33
N MET A 13 3.29 -8.14 -0.64
CA MET A 13 2.56 -7.86 -1.89
C MET A 13 2.12 -6.41 -1.97
N ALA A 14 1.56 -5.87 -0.89
CA ALA A 14 1.13 -4.49 -0.85
C ALA A 14 2.33 -3.55 -1.05
N ARG A 15 3.41 -3.75 -0.30
CA ARG A 15 4.66 -2.96 -0.46
C ARG A 15 5.19 -3.03 -1.90
N ALA A 16 5.24 -4.21 -2.49
CA ALA A 16 5.73 -4.39 -3.86
C ALA A 16 4.86 -3.66 -4.90
N GLU A 17 3.53 -3.68 -4.75
CA GLU A 17 2.65 -2.99 -5.69
C GLU A 17 2.82 -1.47 -5.61
N PHE A 18 2.88 -0.90 -4.39
CA PHE A 18 3.14 0.53 -4.20
C PHE A 18 4.51 0.96 -4.80
N SER A 19 5.57 0.22 -4.51
CA SER A 19 6.89 0.52 -5.06
C SER A 19 6.95 0.36 -6.58
N ARG A 20 6.30 -0.67 -7.15
CA ARG A 20 6.23 -0.88 -8.61
C ARG A 20 5.57 0.28 -9.32
N ARG A 21 4.61 0.94 -8.68
CA ARG A 21 3.89 2.08 -9.25
C ARG A 21 4.63 3.40 -9.10
N GLY A 22 5.73 3.45 -8.36
CA GLY A 22 6.50 4.67 -8.12
C GLY A 22 6.01 5.48 -6.91
N VAL A 23 5.35 4.84 -5.94
CA VAL A 23 4.99 5.47 -4.67
C VAL A 23 6.12 5.27 -3.66
N ASP A 24 6.61 6.38 -3.11
CA ASP A 24 7.56 6.39 -2.01
C ASP A 24 6.83 6.11 -0.68
N LEU A 25 7.23 5.01 -0.04
CA LEU A 25 6.75 4.58 1.27
C LEU A 25 7.84 4.72 2.36
N SER A 26 8.92 5.45 2.11
CA SER A 26 10.06 5.57 3.03
C SER A 26 9.66 6.17 4.38
N THR A 27 8.63 7.03 4.37
CA THR A 27 8.03 7.67 5.55
C THR A 27 6.63 7.15 5.88
N ALA A 28 6.26 5.99 5.34
CA ALA A 28 4.99 5.33 5.60
C ALA A 28 5.19 3.91 6.15
N ASP A 29 4.38 3.54 7.13
CA ASP A 29 4.26 2.17 7.60
C ASP A 29 3.18 1.44 6.79
N ILE A 30 3.47 0.20 6.40
CA ILE A 30 2.53 -0.66 5.69
C ILE A 30 2.50 -2.03 6.35
N ARG A 31 1.30 -2.47 6.75
CA ARG A 31 1.12 -3.72 7.46
C ARG A 31 -0.22 -4.36 7.13
N CYS A 32 -0.19 -5.65 6.77
CA CYS A 32 -1.39 -6.47 6.70
C CYS A 32 -1.66 -7.11 8.06
N MET A 33 -2.91 -7.05 8.51
CA MET A 33 -3.39 -7.73 9.72
C MET A 33 -4.78 -8.29 9.47
N HIS A 34 -4.93 -9.60 9.61
CA HIS A 34 -6.21 -10.29 9.42
C HIS A 34 -6.82 -10.05 8.02
N GLY A 35 -5.97 -9.94 7.00
CA GLY A 35 -6.39 -9.66 5.63
C GLY A 35 -6.71 -8.19 5.33
N ASN A 36 -6.52 -7.27 6.28
CA ASN A 36 -6.65 -5.84 6.03
C ASN A 36 -5.28 -5.18 5.94
N VAL A 37 -5.01 -4.46 4.86
CA VAL A 37 -3.77 -3.69 4.71
C VAL A 37 -3.98 -2.29 5.26
N TYR A 38 -3.17 -1.92 6.25
CA TYR A 38 -3.12 -0.58 6.80
C TYR A 38 -1.89 0.14 6.24
N VAL A 39 -2.11 1.30 5.64
CA VAL A 39 -1.03 2.22 5.23
C VAL A 39 -1.15 3.48 6.06
N ARG A 40 -0.09 3.84 6.76
CA ARG A 40 -0.06 4.96 7.71
C ARG A 40 1.15 5.83 7.51
N GLY A 41 1.00 7.13 7.71
CA GLY A 41 2.12 8.08 7.66
C GLY A 41 2.10 8.93 6.40
N THR A 42 3.27 9.29 5.87
CA THR A 42 3.36 10.17 4.72
C THR A 42 3.84 9.39 3.51
N ILE A 43 3.11 9.52 2.41
CA ILE A 43 3.50 8.96 1.12
C ILE A 43 3.85 10.08 0.15
N ALA A 44 4.84 9.83 -0.70
CA ALA A 44 5.27 10.77 -1.71
C ALA A 44 5.34 10.09 -3.08
N ARG A 45 5.41 10.88 -4.14
CA ARG A 45 5.74 10.36 -5.48
C ARG A 45 7.24 10.20 -5.60
N MET A 46 7.68 9.09 -6.20
CA MET A 46 9.05 8.95 -6.64
C MET A 46 9.28 9.82 -7.88
N ALA A 47 10.53 10.22 -8.11
CA ALA A 47 10.91 10.99 -9.31
C ALA A 47 10.63 10.22 -10.63
N THR A 48 10.57 8.89 -10.57
CA THR A 48 10.29 7.99 -11.69
C THR A 48 8.80 7.70 -11.88
N ALA A 49 7.92 8.24 -11.03
CA ALA A 49 6.49 8.03 -11.12
C ALA A 49 5.91 8.65 -12.41
N THR A 50 5.08 7.88 -13.11
CA THR A 50 4.42 8.31 -14.36
C THR A 50 3.00 8.84 -14.15
N PHE A 51 2.45 8.70 -12.93
CA PHE A 51 1.10 9.14 -12.60
C PHE A 51 1.07 10.62 -12.22
N PRO A 52 0.02 11.37 -12.63
CA PRO A 52 -0.11 12.79 -12.32
C PRO A 52 -0.60 13.06 -10.89
N ASP A 53 -1.46 12.18 -10.36
CA ASP A 53 -2.12 12.35 -9.07
C ASP A 53 -1.84 11.16 -8.14
N LEU A 54 -1.17 11.44 -7.03
CA LEU A 54 -0.76 10.43 -6.04
C LEU A 54 -1.96 9.80 -5.32
N LYS A 55 -3.03 10.55 -5.09
CA LYS A 55 -4.21 10.06 -4.39
C LYS A 55 -4.98 9.08 -5.27
N ALA A 56 -5.26 9.48 -6.51
CA ALA A 56 -5.93 8.62 -7.48
C ALA A 56 -5.13 7.33 -7.72
N GLU A 57 -3.79 7.43 -7.78
CA GLU A 57 -2.94 6.25 -7.92
C GLU A 57 -3.04 5.30 -6.72
N CYS A 58 -3.07 5.83 -5.50
CA CYS A 58 -3.25 5.02 -4.30
C CYS A 58 -4.61 4.31 -4.25
N GLU A 59 -5.67 4.97 -4.73
CA GLU A 59 -7.01 4.35 -4.84
C GLU A 59 -7.01 3.21 -5.88
N LEU A 60 -6.30 3.37 -7.00
CA LEU A 60 -6.11 2.31 -7.99
C LEU A 60 -5.32 1.13 -7.41
N ILE A 61 -4.24 1.40 -6.68
CA ILE A 61 -3.45 0.37 -5.98
C ILE A 61 -4.34 -0.36 -4.98
N ALA A 62 -5.12 0.35 -4.16
CA ALA A 62 -6.04 -0.25 -3.21
C ALA A 62 -7.07 -1.16 -3.90
N LYS A 63 -7.62 -0.72 -5.05
CA LYS A 63 -8.55 -1.54 -5.86
C LYS A 63 -7.89 -2.82 -6.37
N VAL A 64 -6.65 -2.75 -6.85
CA VAL A 64 -5.89 -3.93 -7.31
C VAL A 64 -5.52 -4.86 -6.15
N LEU A 65 -5.16 -4.32 -5.00
CA LEU A 65 -4.85 -5.12 -3.82
C LEU A 65 -6.07 -5.89 -3.32
N ARG A 66 -7.26 -5.28 -3.33
CA ARG A 66 -8.53 -5.95 -2.97
C ARG A 66 -8.91 -7.12 -3.90
N THR A 67 -8.33 -7.23 -5.10
CA THR A 67 -8.56 -8.40 -5.97
C THR A 67 -7.71 -9.61 -5.58
N LYS A 68 -6.81 -9.47 -4.61
CA LYS A 68 -5.91 -10.55 -4.16
C LYS A 68 -6.56 -11.34 -3.04
N ALA A 69 -6.48 -12.67 -3.09
CA ALA A 69 -7.14 -13.54 -2.11
C ALA A 69 -6.67 -13.28 -0.66
N GLU A 70 -5.42 -12.83 -0.47
CA GLU A 70 -4.86 -12.50 0.85
C GLU A 70 -5.35 -11.17 1.43
N ILE A 71 -6.01 -10.30 0.64
CA ILE A 71 -6.37 -8.94 1.03
C ILE A 71 -7.88 -8.74 0.84
N ARG A 72 -8.58 -8.50 1.95
CA ARG A 72 -10.01 -8.23 2.00
C ARG A 72 -10.29 -6.74 1.86
N ASP A 73 -9.52 -5.92 2.57
CA ASP A 73 -9.66 -4.48 2.53
C ASP A 73 -8.33 -3.73 2.67
N VAL A 74 -8.33 -2.47 2.25
CA VAL A 74 -7.18 -1.57 2.30
C VAL A 74 -7.62 -0.27 2.96
N VAL A 75 -6.97 0.07 4.07
CA VAL A 75 -7.21 1.27 4.86
C VAL A 75 -6.04 2.23 4.64
N LEU A 76 -6.34 3.39 4.08
CA LEU A 76 -5.35 4.44 3.77
C LEU A 76 -5.50 5.58 4.78
N GLU A 77 -4.64 5.61 5.80
CA GLU A 77 -4.52 6.68 6.78
C GLU A 77 -3.24 7.48 6.50
N VAL A 78 -3.15 8.02 5.28
CA VAL A 78 -1.93 8.65 4.77
C VAL A 78 -2.10 10.13 4.50
N MET A 79 -1.01 10.88 4.71
CA MET A 79 -0.84 12.23 4.20
C MET A 79 -0.11 12.18 2.86
N TYR A 80 -0.68 12.85 1.86
CA TYR A 80 -0.10 12.92 0.51
C TYR A 80 0.86 14.10 0.42
N ARG A 81 2.13 13.81 0.13
CA ARG A 81 3.16 14.83 -0.11
C ARG A 81 3.47 14.88 -1.61
N GLY A 82 3.06 15.98 -2.23
CA GLY A 82 3.27 16.27 -3.66
C GLY A 82 4.68 16.75 -3.95
#